data_AF-A0A819FKB4-F1
#
_entry.id   AF-A0A819FKB4-F1
#
_cell.length_a   1.000
_cell.length_b   1.000
_cell.length_c   1.000
_cell.angle_alpha   90.00
_cell.angle_beta   90.00
_cell.angle_gamma   90.00
#
_symmetry.space_group_name_H-M   'P 1'
#
loop_
_entity.id
_entity.type
_entity.pdbx_description
1 polymer ?
#
loop_
_entity_poly.entity_id
_entity_poly.type
_entity_poly.pdbx_seq_one_letter_code
_entity_poly.pdbx_strand_id
1 'polypeptide(L)'
;REPYSVITDQSPPTIQAQCAQCKQATELRTCLHCDKALCADCRTKHHLSQKKEVDESLRKSMTTVNDLINLGQALNISRNTRIETYKVMKTKVSTHSQDLIHSIQEEEQRYQKQIDEHIQSETSKIPITEQEVQHLQKHKAAISQVTDTYEHENNQMILTKMHKDYMNMTPVWTAKIESEAGRLNPKREEV
;
A
#
# COMPACT_ATOMS: atom_id res chain seq x y z
N ARG A 1 24.57 101.61 -49.75
CA ARG A 1 23.56 101.08 -50.69
C ARG A 1 24.09 99.74 -51.18
N GLU A 2 23.68 98.65 -50.56
CA GLU A 2 23.75 97.30 -51.12
C GLU A 2 22.39 96.64 -50.90
N PRO A 3 21.91 95.83 -51.85
CA PRO A 3 20.48 95.59 -52.05
C PRO A 3 19.95 94.39 -51.26
N TYR A 4 18.64 94.44 -51.02
CA TYR A 4 17.80 93.42 -50.42
C TYR A 4 18.04 92.02 -51.00
N SER A 5 18.36 91.06 -50.14
CA SER A 5 18.30 89.63 -50.44
C SER A 5 16.84 89.22 -50.62
N VAL A 6 16.47 88.91 -51.86
CA VAL A 6 15.19 88.31 -52.22
C VAL A 6 15.10 86.94 -51.56
N ILE A 7 14.13 86.76 -50.67
CA ILE A 7 13.72 85.43 -50.18
C ILE A 7 13.09 84.73 -51.38
N THR A 8 13.88 83.91 -52.09
CA THR A 8 13.35 83.02 -53.12
C THR A 8 12.61 81.88 -52.44
N ASP A 9 11.29 81.93 -52.57
CA ASP A 9 10.33 80.87 -52.36
C ASP A 9 10.83 79.56 -53.03
N GLN A 10 11.42 78.66 -52.25
CA GLN A 10 11.76 77.31 -52.70
C GLN A 10 10.56 76.39 -52.44
N SER A 11 9.47 76.65 -53.17
CA SER A 11 8.41 75.67 -53.33
C SER A 11 9.02 74.46 -54.07
N PRO A 12 8.84 73.22 -53.57
CA PRO A 12 9.42 72.02 -54.20
C PRO A 12 8.97 71.91 -55.67
N PRO A 13 9.83 71.43 -56.59
CA PRO A 13 9.55 71.43 -58.02
C PRO A 13 8.27 70.64 -58.33
N THR A 14 7.28 71.34 -58.88
CA THR A 14 6.01 70.78 -59.34
C THR A 14 6.26 69.95 -60.60
N ILE A 15 6.56 68.66 -60.45
CA ILE A 15 6.67 67.74 -61.60
C ILE A 15 5.26 67.44 -62.09
N GLN A 16 4.89 67.96 -63.27
CA GLN A 16 3.69 67.50 -63.98
C GLN A 16 3.93 66.08 -64.47
N ALA A 17 3.31 65.11 -63.80
CA ALA A 17 3.41 63.69 -64.13
C ALA A 17 2.04 63.02 -64.04
N GLN A 18 1.89 61.86 -64.67
CA GLN A 18 0.63 61.11 -64.63
C GLN A 18 0.48 60.39 -63.28
N CYS A 19 -0.61 60.68 -62.57
CA CYS A 19 -0.94 60.02 -61.31
C CYS A 19 -0.98 58.49 -61.50
N ALA A 20 -0.31 57.74 -60.62
CA ALA A 20 -0.25 56.27 -60.74
C ALA A 20 -1.63 55.61 -60.75
N GLN A 21 -2.61 56.21 -60.07
CA GLN A 21 -3.97 55.70 -59.89
C GLN A 21 -4.96 56.17 -60.97
N CYS A 22 -5.14 57.48 -61.17
CA CYS A 22 -6.15 58.01 -62.09
C CYS A 22 -5.60 58.39 -63.48
N LYS A 23 -4.29 58.24 -63.70
CA LYS A 23 -3.57 58.56 -64.96
C LYS A 23 -3.67 60.03 -65.43
N GLN A 24 -4.26 60.92 -64.62
CA GLN A 24 -4.32 62.35 -64.92
C GLN A 24 -2.95 63.01 -64.70
N ALA A 25 -2.53 63.84 -65.66
CA ALA A 25 -1.31 64.64 -65.56
C ALA A 25 -1.56 65.82 -64.60
N THR A 26 -0.98 65.75 -63.40
CA THR A 26 -1.20 66.72 -62.32
C THR A 26 0.07 66.86 -61.48
N GLU A 27 0.11 67.82 -60.54
CA GLU A 27 1.15 67.84 -59.51
C GLU A 27 1.01 66.57 -58.64
N LEU A 28 2.08 65.77 -58.59
CA LEU A 28 2.12 64.56 -57.79
C LEU A 28 2.95 64.75 -56.54
N ARG A 29 2.51 64.12 -55.46
CA ARG A 29 3.34 63.92 -54.26
C ARG A 29 3.43 62.43 -53.97
N THR A 30 4.57 62.01 -53.45
CA THR A 30 4.75 60.63 -52.98
C THR A 30 4.00 60.44 -51.66
N CYS A 31 3.34 59.29 -51.53
CA CYS A 31 2.76 58.88 -50.25
C CYS A 31 3.89 58.34 -49.35
N LEU A 32 4.03 58.88 -48.14
CA LEU A 32 5.08 58.48 -47.20
C LEU A 32 4.96 57.03 -46.68
N HIS A 33 3.83 56.36 -46.89
CA HIS A 33 3.60 54.98 -46.41
C HIS A 33 3.93 53.91 -47.44
N CYS A 34 3.95 54.25 -48.74
CA CYS A 34 4.11 53.25 -49.81
C CYS A 34 4.86 53.79 -51.04
N ASP A 35 5.43 54.99 -50.94
CA ASP A 35 6.19 55.71 -51.97
C ASP A 35 5.49 55.93 -53.32
N LYS A 36 4.19 55.62 -53.42
CA LYS A 36 3.40 55.83 -54.63
C LYS A 36 3.23 57.33 -54.91
N ALA A 37 3.57 57.77 -56.12
CA ALA A 37 3.31 59.12 -56.61
C ALA A 37 1.83 59.28 -57.00
N LEU A 38 1.09 60.07 -56.22
CA LEU A 38 -0.35 60.25 -56.36
C LEU A 38 -0.71 61.73 -56.42
N CYS A 39 -1.78 62.06 -57.16
CA CYS A 39 -2.39 63.38 -57.07
C CYS A 39 -3.09 63.54 -55.71
N ALA A 40 -3.39 64.78 -55.30
CA ALA A 40 -3.97 65.09 -53.99
C ALA A 40 -5.22 64.25 -53.66
N ASP A 41 -6.16 64.13 -54.60
CA ASP A 41 -7.41 63.38 -54.40
C ASP A 41 -7.18 61.88 -54.24
N CYS A 42 -6.32 61.30 -55.10
CA CYS A 42 -5.99 59.88 -55.02
C CYS A 42 -5.20 59.55 -53.75
N ARG A 43 -4.36 60.48 -53.28
CA ARG A 43 -3.62 60.34 -52.03
C ARG A 43 -4.55 60.33 -50.83
N THR A 44 -5.51 61.26 -50.76
CA THR A 44 -6.52 61.28 -49.68
C THR A 44 -7.35 60.00 -49.65
N LYS A 45 -7.84 59.54 -50.80
CA LYS A 45 -8.57 58.26 -50.91
C LYS A 45 -7.71 57.07 -50.50
N HIS A 46 -6.44 57.06 -50.88
CA HIS A 46 -5.49 56.01 -50.51
C HIS A 46 -5.26 55.94 -49.00
N HIS A 47 -4.99 57.08 -48.34
CA HIS A 47 -4.84 57.13 -46.88
C HIS A 47 -6.12 56.71 -46.15
N LEU A 48 -7.31 57.11 -46.65
CA LEU A 48 -8.58 56.68 -46.07
C LEU A 48 -8.80 55.17 -46.20
N SER A 49 -8.40 54.56 -47.33
CA SER A 49 -8.45 53.10 -47.51
C SER A 49 -7.51 52.39 -46.54
N GLN A 50 -6.26 52.84 -46.44
CA GLN A 50 -5.28 52.28 -45.51
C GLN A 50 -5.74 52.40 -44.05
N LYS A 51 -6.26 53.56 -43.66
CA LYS A 51 -6.83 53.76 -42.33
C LYS A 51 -7.98 52.78 -42.07
N LYS A 52 -8.90 52.62 -43.02
CA LYS A 52 -10.01 51.67 -42.90
C LYS A 52 -9.53 50.23 -42.76
N GLU A 53 -8.52 49.82 -43.52
CA GLU A 53 -7.92 48.48 -43.43
C GLU A 53 -7.25 48.23 -42.08
N VAL A 54 -6.51 49.21 -41.56
CA VAL A 54 -5.89 49.14 -40.23
C VAL A 54 -6.96 49.10 -39.14
N ASP A 55 -7.98 49.95 -39.19
CA ASP A 55 -9.08 49.97 -38.22
C ASP A 55 -9.87 48.64 -38.22
N GLU A 56 -10.08 48.05 -39.40
CA GLU A 56 -10.72 46.74 -39.54
C GLU A 56 -9.86 45.61 -38.96
N SER A 57 -8.55 45.62 -39.26
CA SER A 57 -7.60 44.65 -38.71
C SER A 57 -7.50 44.76 -37.19
N LEU A 58 -7.49 45.99 -36.66
CA LEU A 58 -7.48 46.26 -35.23
C LEU A 58 -8.75 45.74 -34.57
N ARG A 59 -9.93 46.00 -35.15
CA ARG A 59 -11.21 45.51 -34.62
C ARG A 59 -11.24 43.99 -34.57
N LYS A 60 -10.81 43.31 -35.64
CA LYS A 60 -10.71 41.83 -35.67
C LYS A 60 -9.76 41.32 -34.59
N SER A 61 -8.59 41.94 -34.45
CA SER A 61 -7.61 41.57 -33.43
C SER A 61 -8.18 41.74 -32.02
N MET A 62 -8.90 42.82 -31.75
CA MET A 62 -9.57 43.05 -30.46
C MET A 62 -10.62 41.99 -30.17
N THR A 63 -11.45 41.62 -31.15
CA THR A 63 -12.42 40.52 -31.01
C THR A 63 -11.72 39.22 -30.68
N THR A 64 -10.67 38.85 -31.43
CA THR A 64 -9.91 37.62 -31.17
C THR A 64 -9.27 37.61 -29.79
N VAL A 65 -8.71 38.74 -29.33
CA VAL A 65 -8.16 38.84 -27.97
C VAL A 65 -9.24 38.63 -26.92
N ASN A 66 -10.42 39.23 -27.09
CA ASN A 66 -11.55 39.03 -26.17
C ASN A 66 -12.00 37.57 -26.15
N ASP A 67 -12.06 36.90 -27.31
CA ASP A 67 -12.40 35.48 -27.40
C ASP A 67 -11.37 34.61 -26.67
N LEU A 68 -10.08 34.92 -26.81
CA LEU A 68 -9.02 34.22 -26.09
C LEU A 68 -9.10 34.43 -24.57
N ILE A 69 -9.44 35.64 -24.12
CA ILE A 69 -9.69 35.93 -22.70
C ILE A 69 -10.86 35.09 -22.19
N ASN A 70 -11.98 35.07 -22.92
CA ASN A 70 -13.18 34.31 -22.55
C ASN A 70 -12.89 32.80 -22.51
N LEU A 71 -12.16 32.27 -23.50
CA LEU A 71 -11.72 30.88 -23.52
C LEU A 71 -10.79 30.55 -22.35
N GLY A 72 -9.85 31.45 -22.04
CA GLY A 72 -8.97 31.30 -20.89
C GLY A 72 -9.73 31.22 -19.56
N GLN A 73 -10.74 32.08 -19.39
CA GLN A 73 -11.62 32.06 -18.21
C GLN A 73 -12.45 30.77 -18.15
N ALA A 74 -13.05 30.35 -19.27
CA ALA A 74 -13.84 29.11 -19.34
C ALA A 74 -12.99 27.87 -19.01
N LEU A 75 -11.76 27.80 -19.53
CA LEU A 75 -10.80 26.74 -19.22
C LEU A 75 -10.42 26.75 -17.74
N ASN A 76 -10.20 27.93 -17.15
CA ASN A 76 -9.89 28.04 -15.73
C ASN A 76 -11.05 27.58 -14.83
N ILE A 77 -12.29 27.96 -15.17
CA ILE A 77 -13.50 27.48 -14.48
C ILE A 77 -13.60 25.96 -14.61
N SER A 78 -13.50 25.42 -15.83
CA SER A 78 -13.57 23.98 -16.09
C SER A 78 -12.51 23.20 -15.30
N ARG A 79 -11.27 23.70 -15.28
CA ARG A 79 -10.17 23.12 -14.50
C ARG A 79 -10.51 23.07 -13.01
N ASN A 80 -10.99 24.18 -12.44
CA ASN A 80 -11.31 24.26 -11.01
C ASN A 80 -12.48 23.34 -10.63
N THR A 81 -13.52 23.26 -11.47
CA THR A 81 -14.62 22.31 -11.29
C THR A 81 -14.12 20.86 -11.30
N ARG A 82 -13.21 20.50 -12.22
CA ARG A 82 -12.62 19.15 -12.25
C ARG A 82 -11.78 18.87 -11.02
N ILE A 83 -10.94 19.81 -10.59
CA ILE A 83 -10.16 19.68 -9.35
C ILE A 83 -11.08 19.42 -8.15
N GLU A 84 -12.17 20.18 -8.03
CA GLU A 84 -13.11 20.02 -6.92
C GLU A 84 -13.84 18.67 -6.99
N THR A 85 -14.23 18.24 -8.20
CA THR A 85 -14.81 16.90 -8.41
C THR A 85 -13.85 15.79 -7.96
N TYR A 86 -12.56 15.90 -8.30
CA TYR A 86 -11.57 14.92 -7.86
C TYR A 86 -11.36 14.93 -6.34
N LYS A 87 -11.40 16.09 -5.68
CA LYS A 87 -11.34 16.15 -4.21
C LYS A 87 -12.53 15.45 -3.57
N VAL A 88 -13.75 15.74 -4.05
CA VAL A 88 -14.97 15.10 -3.56
C VAL A 88 -14.90 13.59 -3.76
N MET A 89 -14.46 13.13 -4.93
CA MET A 89 -14.32 11.71 -5.22
C MET A 89 -13.26 11.05 -4.32
N LYS A 90 -12.12 11.71 -4.09
CA LYS A 90 -11.10 11.24 -3.15
C LYS A 90 -11.65 11.07 -1.74
N THR A 91 -12.42 12.04 -1.25
CA THR A 91 -13.08 11.94 0.06
C THR A 91 -14.06 10.79 0.10
N LYS A 92 -14.94 10.65 -0.91
CA LYS A 92 -15.91 9.54 -0.98
C LYS A 92 -15.24 8.17 -0.96
N VAL A 93 -14.16 8.00 -1.72
CA VAL A 93 -13.40 6.74 -1.74
C VAL A 93 -12.78 6.48 -0.36
N SER A 94 -12.21 7.50 0.29
CA SER A 94 -11.65 7.37 1.63
C SER A 94 -12.70 6.99 2.67
N THR A 95 -13.86 7.66 2.66
CA THR A 95 -14.98 7.36 3.56
C THR A 95 -15.49 5.95 3.35
N HIS A 96 -15.77 5.57 2.09
CA HIS A 96 -16.27 4.22 1.80
C HIS A 96 -15.27 3.13 2.20
N SER A 97 -13.96 3.38 2.03
CA SER A 97 -12.92 2.47 2.52
C SER A 97 -12.94 2.33 4.04
N GLN A 98 -13.15 3.42 4.78
CA GLN A 98 -13.24 3.39 6.23
C GLN A 98 -14.51 2.66 6.70
N ASP A 99 -15.64 2.91 6.05
CA ASP A 99 -16.91 2.24 6.35
C ASP A 99 -16.80 0.72 6.15
N LEU A 100 -16.14 0.29 5.06
CA LEU A 100 -15.89 -1.14 4.80
C LEU A 100 -14.99 -1.77 5.86
N ILE A 101 -13.90 -1.09 6.24
CA ILE A 101 -13.01 -1.57 7.32
C ILE A 101 -13.80 -1.73 8.61
N HIS A 102 -14.61 -0.74 8.96
CA HIS A 102 -15.42 -0.78 10.18
C HIS A 102 -16.42 -1.93 10.16
N SER A 103 -17.16 -2.11 9.06
CA SER A 103 -18.11 -3.21 8.91
C SER A 103 -17.45 -4.59 8.99
N ILE A 104 -16.26 -4.76 8.40
CA ILE A 104 -15.48 -6.00 8.50
C ILE A 104 -15.08 -6.27 9.96
N GLN A 105 -14.63 -5.24 10.69
CA GLN A 105 -14.25 -5.36 12.10
C GLN A 105 -15.44 -5.72 13.01
N GLU A 106 -16.62 -5.15 12.75
CA GLU A 106 -17.84 -5.50 13.48
C GLU A 106 -18.24 -6.97 13.26
N GLU A 107 -18.18 -7.44 12.02
CA GLU A 107 -18.47 -8.85 11.68
C GLU A 107 -17.42 -9.80 12.29
N GLU A 108 -16.13 -9.44 12.26
CA GLU A 108 -15.06 -10.20 12.91
C GLU A 108 -15.31 -10.34 14.41
N GLN A 109 -15.64 -9.24 15.10
CA GLN A 109 -15.98 -9.26 16.53
C GLN A 109 -17.20 -10.13 16.81
N ARG A 110 -18.22 -10.08 15.94
CA ARG A 110 -19.41 -10.92 16.06
C ARG A 110 -19.05 -12.40 15.97
N TYR A 111 -18.22 -12.79 14.99
CA TYR A 111 -17.79 -14.19 14.85
C TYR A 111 -16.91 -14.63 16.02
N GLN A 112 -15.99 -13.77 16.49
CA GLN A 112 -15.17 -14.07 17.66
C GLN A 112 -16.04 -14.35 18.88
N LYS A 113 -17.05 -13.51 19.13
CA LYS A 113 -18.00 -13.71 20.22
C LYS A 113 -18.76 -15.04 20.11
N GLN A 114 -19.23 -15.40 18.91
CA GLN A 114 -19.92 -16.68 18.69
C GLN A 114 -19.00 -17.88 18.96
N ILE A 115 -17.73 -17.79 18.56
CA ILE A 115 -16.73 -18.82 18.84
C ILE A 115 -16.49 -18.94 20.35
N ASP A 116 -16.30 -17.82 21.05
CA ASP A 116 -16.05 -17.81 22.49
C ASP A 116 -17.26 -18.38 23.27
N GLU A 117 -18.48 -18.00 22.89
CA GLU A 117 -19.73 -18.54 23.45
C GLU A 117 -19.82 -20.06 23.21
N HIS A 118 -19.43 -20.53 22.03
CA HIS A 118 -19.43 -21.96 21.70
C HIS A 118 -18.36 -22.72 22.51
N ILE A 119 -17.13 -22.20 22.59
CA ILE A 119 -16.06 -22.76 23.41
C ILE A 119 -16.49 -22.85 24.87
N GLN A 120 -17.09 -21.78 25.41
CA GLN A 120 -17.57 -21.75 26.79
C GLN A 120 -18.69 -22.78 27.01
N SER A 121 -19.64 -22.89 26.07
CA SER A 121 -20.70 -23.90 26.11
C SER A 121 -20.13 -25.32 26.11
N GLU A 122 -19.23 -25.64 25.18
CA GLU A 122 -18.61 -26.97 25.09
C GLU A 122 -17.74 -27.26 26.32
N THR A 123 -16.97 -26.29 26.80
CA THR A 123 -16.18 -26.43 28.04
C THR A 123 -17.07 -26.70 29.25
N SER A 124 -18.22 -26.03 29.35
CA SER A 124 -19.18 -26.24 30.45
C SER A 124 -19.87 -27.62 30.40
N LYS A 125 -19.93 -28.23 29.21
CA LYS A 125 -20.47 -29.58 29.01
C LYS A 125 -19.47 -30.69 29.28
N ILE A 126 -18.17 -30.41 29.39
CA ILE A 126 -17.15 -31.38 29.81
C ILE A 126 -17.20 -31.42 31.34
N PRO A 127 -17.97 -32.33 31.96
CA PRO A 127 -18.06 -32.41 33.40
C PRO A 127 -17.03 -33.46 33.78
N ILE A 128 -15.74 -33.12 33.71
CA ILE A 128 -14.81 -33.89 34.52
C ILE A 128 -15.08 -33.40 35.93
N THR A 129 -16.00 -34.06 36.63
CA THR A 129 -16.25 -33.69 38.00
C THR A 129 -14.95 -33.91 38.77
N GLU A 130 -14.56 -32.94 39.58
CA GLU A 130 -13.40 -33.06 40.46
C GLU A 130 -13.50 -34.35 41.31
N GLN A 131 -14.73 -34.80 41.56
CA GLN A 131 -15.08 -36.07 42.18
C GLN A 131 -14.68 -37.31 41.34
N GLU A 132 -14.88 -37.32 40.02
CA GLU A 132 -14.42 -38.41 39.13
C GLU A 132 -12.90 -38.46 39.03
N VAL A 133 -12.22 -37.30 39.00
CA VAL A 133 -10.74 -37.26 39.03
C VAL A 133 -10.22 -37.81 40.34
N GLN A 134 -10.79 -37.38 41.47
CA GLN A 134 -10.43 -37.91 42.78
C GLN A 134 -10.74 -39.41 42.89
N HIS A 135 -11.83 -39.88 42.30
CA HIS A 135 -12.19 -41.30 42.27
C HIS A 135 -11.18 -42.12 41.46
N LEU A 136 -10.80 -41.65 40.27
CA LEU A 136 -9.78 -42.29 39.43
C LEU A 136 -8.39 -42.26 40.08
N GLN A 137 -8.04 -41.18 40.79
CA GLN A 137 -6.79 -41.09 41.56
C GLN A 137 -6.77 -42.10 42.72
N LYS A 138 -7.89 -42.26 43.44
CA LYS A 138 -8.02 -43.27 44.50
C LYS A 138 -7.90 -44.69 43.94
N HIS A 139 -8.55 -44.98 42.82
CA HIS A 139 -8.40 -46.26 42.13
C HIS A 139 -6.96 -46.53 41.70
N LYS A 140 -6.27 -45.52 41.16
CA LYS A 140 -4.84 -45.62 40.80
C LYS A 140 -3.98 -45.94 42.01
N ALA A 141 -4.20 -45.28 43.15
CA ALA A 141 -3.46 -45.55 44.38
C ALA A 141 -3.72 -46.96 44.91
N ALA A 142 -4.98 -47.41 44.90
CA ALA A 142 -5.36 -48.75 45.33
C ALA A 142 -4.73 -49.83 44.43
N ILE A 143 -4.72 -49.64 43.11
CA ILE A 143 -4.05 -50.55 42.16
C ILE A 143 -2.55 -50.61 42.45
N SER A 144 -1.89 -49.47 42.68
CA SER A 144 -0.46 -49.44 43.01
C SER A 144 -0.17 -50.25 44.27
N GLN A 145 -0.97 -50.06 45.33
CA GLN A 145 -0.80 -50.76 46.59
C GLN A 145 -1.00 -52.28 46.45
N VAL A 146 -1.98 -52.71 45.65
CA VAL A 146 -2.19 -54.14 45.34
C VAL A 146 -1.01 -54.72 44.58
N THR A 147 -0.48 -54.00 43.58
CA THR A 147 0.71 -54.42 42.83
C THR A 147 1.93 -54.56 43.75
N ASP A 148 2.20 -53.56 44.58
CA ASP A 148 3.33 -53.57 45.52
C ASP A 148 3.24 -54.74 46.51
N THR A 149 2.02 -55.02 47.00
CA THR A 149 1.76 -56.13 47.93
C THR A 149 1.99 -57.47 47.23
N TYR A 150 1.45 -57.64 46.02
CA TYR A 150 1.63 -58.85 45.23
C TYR A 150 3.11 -59.13 44.92
N GLU A 151 3.85 -58.09 44.52
CA GLU A 151 5.30 -58.21 44.27
C GLU A 151 6.05 -58.59 45.54
N HIS A 152 5.71 -57.98 46.68
CA HIS A 152 6.31 -58.31 47.97
C HIS A 152 6.08 -59.77 48.38
N GLU A 153 4.82 -60.23 48.33
CA GLU A 153 4.46 -61.60 48.67
C GLU A 153 5.12 -62.62 47.73
N ASN A 154 5.14 -62.34 46.43
CA ASN A 154 5.80 -63.20 45.45
C ASN A 154 7.32 -63.28 45.71
N ASN A 155 7.97 -62.16 46.00
CA ASN A 155 9.39 -62.12 46.36
C ASN A 155 9.68 -62.89 47.65
N GLN A 156 8.81 -62.78 48.67
CA GLN A 156 8.95 -63.53 49.92
C GLN A 156 8.80 -65.04 49.71
N MET A 157 7.86 -65.46 48.86
CA MET A 157 7.67 -66.86 48.50
C MET A 157 8.92 -67.42 47.80
N ILE A 158 9.49 -66.67 46.84
CA ILE A 158 10.73 -67.04 46.15
C ILE A 158 11.88 -67.22 47.15
N LEU A 159 12.08 -66.24 48.05
CA LEU A 159 13.12 -66.30 49.08
C LEU A 159 12.94 -67.49 50.02
N THR A 160 11.71 -67.78 50.43
CA THR A 160 11.39 -68.92 51.32
C THR A 160 11.70 -70.24 50.62
N LYS A 161 11.37 -70.36 49.33
CA LYS A 161 11.70 -71.54 48.53
C LYS A 161 13.21 -71.71 48.39
N MET A 162 13.94 -70.64 48.04
CA MET A 162 15.40 -70.66 47.94
C MET A 162 16.06 -71.05 49.27
N HIS A 163 15.56 -70.53 50.39
CA HIS A 163 16.07 -70.87 51.71
C HIS A 163 15.85 -72.36 52.03
N LYS A 164 14.65 -72.89 51.73
CA LYS A 164 14.37 -74.31 51.90
C LYS A 164 15.27 -75.20 51.05
N ASP A 165 15.48 -74.83 49.79
CA ASP A 165 16.37 -75.56 48.88
C ASP A 165 17.83 -75.52 49.38
N TYR A 166 18.29 -74.36 49.85
CA TYR A 166 19.60 -74.20 50.49
C TYR A 166 19.75 -75.08 51.73
N MET A 167 18.76 -75.10 52.62
CA MET A 167 18.78 -75.92 53.84
C MET A 167 18.76 -77.42 53.53
N ASN A 168 18.07 -77.84 52.46
CA ASN A 168 18.10 -79.24 52.00
C ASN A 168 19.45 -79.63 51.38
N MET A 169 20.13 -78.69 50.70
CA MET A 169 21.45 -78.92 50.09
C MET A 169 22.60 -78.87 51.10
N THR A 170 22.44 -78.12 52.19
CA THR A 170 23.45 -77.98 53.25
C THR A 170 23.95 -79.32 53.79
N PRO A 171 23.11 -80.26 54.27
CA PRO A 171 23.59 -81.55 54.77
C PRO A 171 24.23 -82.41 53.67
N VAL A 172 23.76 -82.31 52.41
CA VAL A 172 24.39 -83.00 51.27
C VAL A 172 25.81 -82.49 51.04
N TRP A 173 26.00 -81.17 51.12
CA TRP A 173 27.30 -80.53 50.95
C TRP A 173 28.22 -80.82 52.13
N THR A 174 27.70 -80.76 53.36
CA THR A 174 28.44 -81.13 54.58
C THR A 174 28.92 -82.58 54.50
N ALA A 175 28.04 -83.52 54.15
CA ALA A 175 28.40 -84.93 53.98
C ALA A 175 29.46 -85.13 52.88
N LYS A 176 29.38 -84.37 51.78
CA LYS A 176 30.39 -84.41 50.72
C LYS A 176 31.74 -83.85 51.17
N ILE A 177 31.73 -82.76 51.92
CA ILE A 177 32.95 -82.16 52.50
C ILE A 177 33.58 -83.12 53.51
N GLU A 178 32.79 -83.74 54.39
CA GLU A 178 33.27 -84.72 55.36
C GLU A 178 33.85 -85.97 54.69
N SER A 179 33.21 -86.46 53.64
CA SER A 179 33.71 -87.57 52.82
C SER A 179 35.05 -87.24 52.13
N GLU A 180 35.16 -86.07 51.51
CA GLU A 180 36.41 -85.63 50.87
C GLU A 180 37.51 -85.32 51.90
N ALA A 181 37.17 -84.74 53.07
CA ALA A 181 38.10 -84.56 54.18
C ALA A 181 38.61 -85.91 54.73
N GLY A 182 37.75 -86.93 54.74
CA GLY A 182 38.12 -88.31 55.07
C GLY A 182 39.09 -88.93 54.06
N ARG A 183 38.94 -88.65 52.75
CA ARG A 183 39.88 -89.08 51.69
C ARG A 183 41.23 -88.37 51.77
N LEU A 184 41.26 -87.13 52.25
CA LEU A 184 42.47 -86.32 52.39
C LEU A 184 43.20 -86.54 53.73
N ASN A 185 42.66 -87.36 54.65
CA ASN A 185 43.29 -87.65 55.93
C ASN A 185 44.37 -88.74 55.77
N PRO A 186 45.68 -88.43 55.86
CA PRO A 186 46.78 -89.34 55.49
C PRO A 186 47.07 -90.44 56.53
N LYS A 187 46.16 -90.72 57.47
CA LYS A 187 46.42 -91.61 58.64
C LYS A 187 45.55 -92.87 58.70
N ARG A 188 45.11 -93.39 57.54
CA ARG A 188 44.48 -94.73 57.45
C ARG A 188 45.21 -95.63 56.46
N GLU A 189 46.52 -95.77 56.64
CA GLU A 189 47.26 -96.98 56.29
C GLU A 189 48.10 -97.32 57.54
N GLU A 190 48.14 -98.61 57.90
CA GLU A 190 48.71 -99.22 59.13
C GLU A 190 47.82 -99.02 60.38
N VAL A 191 47.22 -100.04 61.02
CA VAL A 191 47.56 -101.46 61.29
C VAL A 191 46.28 -102.30 61.29
#